data_AF-A0A941PU21-F1
#
_entry.id   AF-A0A941PU21-F1
#
_cell.length_a   1.000
_cell.length_b   1.000
_cell.length_c   1.000
_cell.angle_alpha   90.00
_cell.angle_beta   90.00
_cell.angle_gamma   90.00
#
_symmetry.space_group_name_H-M   'P 1'
#
loop_
_entity.id
_entity.type
_entity.pdbx_description
1 polymer ?
#
loop_
_entity_poly.entity_id
_entity_poly.type
_entity_poly.pdbx_seq_one_letter_code
_entity_poly.pdbx_strand_id
1 'polypeptide(L)'
;MKTSSTPRNARQCAGAVSVEILRSHDLTVLAYYKEASRTDRFKTSERRDHYRELGFGFFGEVGGLLSALKKGKRDQLTPPQAQVVGEELGDALWYLVNMAALSGLDVEELAKAGLQFLRRYFDEQPKVSPSGLTFKSLDGIAAQHHLQLSRQGDSPLRMLAKDSGEIIVRDLRDISTDRGGDRGSTFGRLLGELTLVSARHGLRLELIAQENLRKIADRWPGENPKHVQLQTYGELYEQLPSKMEVLFTQRKVGSRIVVVQQMNGVNIGDPLTDNSHRPDGYR
;
A
#
# COMPACT_ATOMS: atom_id res chain seq x y z
N MET A 1 -44.90 37.48 37.03
CA MET A 1 -44.14 37.89 35.83
C MET A 1 -42.71 37.37 35.96
N LYS A 2 -42.44 36.18 35.43
CA LYS A 2 -41.12 35.56 35.20
C LYS A 2 -41.36 34.42 34.21
N THR A 3 -40.96 34.62 32.96
CA THR A 3 -41.13 33.67 31.85
C THR A 3 -39.86 32.86 31.71
N SER A 4 -39.91 31.56 31.98
CA SER A 4 -38.81 30.63 31.70
C SER A 4 -39.19 29.67 30.57
N SER A 5 -38.54 29.92 29.44
CA SER A 5 -38.35 29.14 28.22
C SER A 5 -38.53 27.62 28.32
N THR A 6 -39.37 27.08 27.44
CA THR A 6 -39.27 25.71 26.93
C THR A 6 -38.72 25.76 25.50
N PRO A 7 -37.58 25.14 25.17
CA PRO A 7 -37.23 24.92 23.77
C PRO A 7 -37.91 23.64 23.26
N ARG A 8 -38.67 23.82 22.17
CA ARG A 8 -39.21 22.77 21.32
C ARG A 8 -38.10 22.13 20.49
N ASN A 9 -38.35 20.86 20.12
CA ASN A 9 -37.77 20.11 19.00
C ASN A 9 -36.41 19.43 19.20
N ALA A 10 -36.42 18.33 19.97
CA ALA A 10 -35.59 17.18 19.63
C ALA A 10 -36.27 16.44 18.45
N ARG A 11 -36.02 16.90 17.21
CA ARG A 11 -36.27 16.06 16.04
C ARG A 11 -35.22 14.96 16.04
N GLN A 12 -35.67 13.75 16.40
CA GLN A 12 -34.99 12.51 16.08
C GLN A 12 -34.61 12.50 14.60
N CYS A 13 -33.34 12.72 14.29
CA CYS A 13 -32.77 12.24 13.03
C CYS A 13 -32.55 10.74 13.19
N ALA A 14 -33.62 9.99 12.94
CA ALA A 14 -33.54 8.57 12.63
C ALA A 14 -32.81 8.43 11.29
N GLY A 15 -31.60 7.89 11.36
CA GLY A 15 -30.71 7.73 10.22
C GLY A 15 -29.26 7.58 10.66
N ALA A 16 -29.02 6.99 11.84
CA ALA A 16 -27.72 6.42 12.12
C ALA A 16 -27.54 5.28 11.13
N VAL A 17 -26.81 5.54 10.05
CA VAL A 17 -26.19 4.48 9.26
C VAL A 17 -25.39 3.70 10.28
N SER A 18 -25.92 2.54 10.67
CA SER A 18 -25.17 1.55 11.40
C SER A 18 -23.97 1.26 10.52
N VAL A 19 -22.84 1.88 10.85
CA VAL A 19 -21.54 1.29 10.55
C VAL A 19 -21.62 -0.03 11.29
N GLU A 20 -22.06 -1.07 10.58
CA GLU A 20 -21.77 -2.43 10.97
C GLU A 20 -20.28 -2.42 11.22
N ILE A 21 -19.92 -2.40 12.49
CA ILE A 21 -18.63 -2.79 12.98
C ILE A 21 -18.45 -4.17 12.35
N LEU A 22 -17.74 -4.20 11.22
CA LEU A 22 -17.33 -5.42 10.54
C LEU A 22 -16.74 -6.27 11.65
N ARG A 23 -17.49 -7.29 12.11
CA ARG A 23 -16.95 -8.34 12.96
C ARG A 23 -15.67 -8.75 12.27
N SER A 24 -14.54 -8.65 12.96
CA SER A 24 -13.20 -8.89 12.40
C SER A 24 -13.15 -10.32 11.86
N HIS A 25 -13.54 -10.50 10.61
CA HIS A 25 -13.27 -11.73 9.90
C HIS A 25 -11.79 -11.65 9.56
N ASP A 26 -11.00 -12.53 10.15
CA ASP A 26 -9.56 -12.63 9.88
C ASP A 26 -9.35 -12.65 8.36
N LEU A 27 -8.56 -11.71 7.83
CA LEU A 27 -8.45 -11.48 6.38
C LEU A 27 -7.63 -12.60 5.74
N THR A 28 -8.25 -13.40 4.86
CA THR A 28 -7.53 -14.42 4.09
C THR A 28 -6.66 -13.79 3.01
N VAL A 29 -5.52 -14.41 2.69
CA VAL A 29 -4.65 -13.96 1.59
C VAL A 29 -5.42 -13.98 0.26
N LEU A 30 -6.27 -14.99 0.06
CA LEU A 30 -7.14 -15.10 -1.10
C LEU A 30 -8.19 -13.97 -1.16
N ALA A 31 -8.83 -13.63 -0.04
CA ALA A 31 -9.81 -12.52 0.00
C ALA A 31 -9.13 -11.18 -0.28
N TYR A 32 -7.95 -10.94 0.28
CA TYR A 32 -7.16 -9.76 -0.05
C TYR A 32 -6.84 -9.68 -1.54
N TYR A 33 -6.34 -10.77 -2.15
CA TYR A 33 -6.04 -10.79 -3.59
C TYR A 33 -7.29 -10.49 -4.45
N LYS A 34 -8.46 -11.03 -4.09
CA LYS A 34 -9.70 -10.79 -4.84
C LYS A 34 -10.07 -9.31 -4.91
N GLU A 35 -9.81 -8.55 -3.86
CA GLU A 35 -10.04 -7.10 -3.85
C GLU A 35 -8.87 -6.35 -4.49
N ALA A 36 -7.63 -6.67 -4.10
CA ALA A 36 -6.42 -6.02 -4.58
C ALA A 36 -6.25 -6.12 -6.10
N SER A 37 -6.52 -7.28 -6.69
CA SER A 37 -6.42 -7.48 -8.14
C SER A 37 -7.42 -6.66 -8.94
N ARG A 38 -8.50 -6.12 -8.34
CA ARG A 38 -9.47 -5.27 -9.05
C ARG A 38 -8.88 -3.90 -9.37
N THR A 39 -7.91 -3.44 -8.59
CA THR A 39 -7.27 -2.13 -8.77
C THR A 39 -6.04 -2.18 -9.68
N ASP A 40 -5.69 -3.37 -10.19
CA ASP A 40 -4.61 -3.54 -11.16
C ASP A 40 -4.97 -2.89 -12.50
N ARG A 41 -4.16 -1.89 -12.88
CA ARG A 41 -4.33 -1.06 -14.07
C ARG A 41 -3.50 -1.52 -15.27
N PHE A 42 -2.66 -2.55 -15.12
CA PHE A 42 -1.78 -3.05 -16.17
C PHE A 42 -2.44 -4.15 -17.03
N LYS A 43 -3.70 -4.50 -16.76
CA LYS A 43 -4.44 -5.59 -17.42
C LYS A 43 -4.59 -5.46 -18.94
N THR A 44 -4.44 -4.26 -19.48
CA THR A 44 -4.51 -4.01 -20.93
C THR A 44 -3.18 -4.25 -21.63
N SER A 45 -2.08 -4.40 -20.88
CA SER A 45 -0.76 -4.68 -21.43
C SER A 45 -0.61 -6.16 -21.79
N GLU A 46 0.30 -6.45 -22.72
CA GLU A 46 0.74 -7.82 -22.99
C GLU A 46 1.21 -8.51 -21.70
N ARG A 47 0.88 -9.79 -21.52
CA ARG A 47 1.05 -10.49 -20.23
C ARG A 47 2.49 -10.46 -19.70
N ARG A 48 3.49 -10.52 -20.59
CA ARG A 48 4.91 -10.42 -20.23
C ARG A 48 5.29 -9.03 -19.77
N ASP A 49 4.80 -7.99 -20.44
CA ASP A 49 5.05 -6.60 -20.05
C ASP A 49 4.34 -6.30 -18.73
N HIS A 50 3.10 -6.75 -18.56
CA HIS A 50 2.37 -6.66 -17.30
C HIS A 50 3.17 -7.26 -16.14
N TYR A 51 3.69 -8.49 -16.27
CA TYR A 51 4.51 -9.09 -15.22
C TYR A 51 5.77 -8.27 -14.91
N ARG A 52 6.42 -7.72 -15.94
CA ARG A 52 7.60 -6.85 -15.77
C ARG A 52 7.25 -5.56 -15.02
N GLU A 53 6.16 -4.88 -15.38
CA GLU A 53 5.73 -3.66 -14.69
C GLU A 53 5.40 -3.93 -13.22
N LEU A 54 4.72 -5.03 -12.91
CA LEU A 54 4.49 -5.43 -11.52
C LEU A 54 5.79 -5.73 -10.78
N GLY A 55 6.76 -6.38 -11.45
CA GLY A 55 8.09 -6.65 -10.89
C GLY A 55 8.87 -5.38 -10.57
N PHE A 56 8.87 -4.40 -11.48
CA PHE A 56 9.49 -3.10 -11.24
C PHE A 56 8.81 -2.34 -10.09
N GLY A 57 7.48 -2.39 -10.03
CA GLY A 57 6.71 -1.87 -8.90
C GLY A 57 7.14 -2.51 -7.58
N PHE A 58 7.10 -3.84 -7.48
CA PHE A 58 7.52 -4.57 -6.28
C PHE A 58 8.92 -4.19 -5.80
N PHE A 59 9.90 -4.19 -6.72
CA PHE A 59 11.28 -3.81 -6.40
C PHE A 59 11.38 -2.34 -5.95
N GLY A 60 10.61 -1.45 -6.57
CA GLY A 60 10.49 -0.04 -6.20
C GLY A 60 10.00 0.16 -4.77
N GLU A 61 8.89 -0.48 -4.39
CA GLU A 61 8.32 -0.39 -3.03
C GLU A 61 9.27 -0.99 -1.98
N VAL A 62 9.98 -2.09 -2.30
CA VAL A 62 11.03 -2.61 -1.41
C VAL A 62 12.20 -1.62 -1.26
N GLY A 63 12.55 -0.90 -2.32
CA GLY A 63 13.52 0.20 -2.28
C GLY A 63 13.06 1.40 -1.45
N GLY A 64 11.78 1.76 -1.54
CA GLY A 64 11.12 2.78 -0.73
C GLY A 64 11.12 2.41 0.75
N LEU A 65 10.76 1.16 1.06
CA LEU A 65 10.84 0.55 2.39
C LEU A 65 12.26 0.64 2.99
N LEU A 66 13.30 0.24 2.23
CA LEU A 66 14.70 0.34 2.66
C LEU A 66 15.07 1.80 2.98
N SER A 67 14.61 2.73 2.16
CA SER A 67 14.86 4.16 2.33
C SER A 67 14.17 4.70 3.59
N ALA A 68 12.92 4.31 3.83
CA ALA A 68 12.13 4.66 5.01
C ALA A 68 12.79 4.13 6.30
N LEU A 69 13.19 2.86 6.31
CA LEU A 69 13.81 2.21 7.47
C LEU A 69 15.21 2.76 7.77
N LYS A 70 16.00 3.07 6.74
CA LYS A 70 17.29 3.77 6.89
C LYS A 70 17.12 5.13 7.56
N LYS A 71 16.13 5.93 7.14
CA LYS A 71 15.84 7.25 7.74
C LYS A 71 15.43 7.09 9.21
N GLY A 72 14.56 6.13 9.52
CA GLY A 72 14.14 5.84 10.89
C GLY A 72 15.26 5.43 11.84
N LYS A 73 16.29 4.71 11.36
CA LYS A 73 17.48 4.39 12.17
C LYS A 73 18.37 5.59 12.48
N ARG A 74 18.44 6.55 11.56
CA ARG A 74 19.18 7.80 11.78
C ARG A 74 18.46 8.72 12.76
N ASP A 75 17.14 8.77 12.67
CA ASP A 75 16.33 9.82 13.29
C ASP A 75 15.46 9.34 14.47
N GLN A 76 15.57 8.06 14.88
CA GLN A 76 14.67 7.31 15.78
C GLN A 76 13.23 7.24 15.23
N LEU A 77 12.69 6.03 15.08
CA LEU A 77 11.38 5.80 14.46
C LEU A 77 10.26 6.57 15.19
N THR A 78 9.73 7.61 14.54
CA THR A 78 8.52 8.33 15.00
C THR A 78 7.26 7.64 14.47
N PRO A 79 6.07 7.84 15.07
CA PRO A 79 4.82 7.28 14.57
C PRO A 79 4.56 7.53 13.07
N PRO A 80 4.84 8.72 12.50
CA PRO A 80 4.78 8.95 11.05
C PRO A 80 5.65 7.99 10.24
N GLN A 81 6.81 7.59 10.76
CA GLN A 81 7.71 6.68 10.05
C GLN A 81 7.16 5.24 10.03
N ALA A 82 6.46 4.80 11.08
CA ALA A 82 5.79 3.50 11.09
C ALA A 82 4.64 3.44 10.07
N GLN A 83 3.92 4.55 9.90
CA GLN A 83 2.89 4.68 8.86
C GLN A 83 3.50 4.57 7.46
N VAL A 84 4.59 5.29 7.19
CA VAL A 84 5.31 5.19 5.90
C VAL A 84 5.81 3.76 5.66
N VAL A 85 6.41 3.12 6.65
CA VAL A 85 6.88 1.72 6.52
C VAL A 85 5.73 0.76 6.23
N GLY A 86 4.60 0.93 6.92
CA GLY A 86 3.40 0.14 6.68
C GLY A 86 2.82 0.35 5.29
N GLU A 87 2.88 1.58 4.77
CA GLU A 87 2.45 1.93 3.42
C GLU A 87 3.29 1.23 2.35
N GLU A 88 4.62 1.33 2.44
CA GLU A 88 5.56 0.68 1.52
C GLU A 88 5.43 -0.86 1.56
N LEU A 89 5.25 -1.44 2.76
CA LEU A 89 4.99 -2.88 2.91
C LEU A 89 3.65 -3.30 2.28
N GLY A 90 2.62 -2.47 2.41
CA GLY A 90 1.30 -2.72 1.82
C GLY A 90 1.33 -2.66 0.30
N ASP A 91 2.03 -1.68 -0.27
CA ASP A 91 2.19 -1.54 -1.71
C ASP A 91 3.05 -2.70 -2.27
N ALA A 92 4.12 -3.08 -1.58
CA ALA A 92 4.92 -4.26 -1.93
C ALA A 92 4.09 -5.55 -1.89
N LEU A 93 3.24 -5.74 -0.87
CA LEU A 93 2.32 -6.87 -0.80
C LEU A 93 1.35 -6.88 -1.99
N TRP A 94 0.81 -5.72 -2.38
CA TRP A 94 -0.08 -5.59 -3.52
C TRP A 94 0.57 -6.06 -4.82
N TYR A 95 1.80 -5.64 -5.11
CA TYR A 95 2.51 -6.10 -6.29
C TYR A 95 2.82 -7.61 -6.21
N LEU A 96 3.31 -8.08 -5.07
CA LEU A 96 3.68 -9.48 -4.88
C LEU A 96 2.53 -10.45 -5.19
N VAL A 97 1.34 -10.21 -4.62
CA VAL A 97 0.20 -11.13 -4.84
C VAL A 97 -0.29 -11.12 -6.28
N ASN A 98 -0.24 -9.96 -6.95
CA ASN A 98 -0.61 -9.84 -8.36
C ASN A 98 0.42 -10.52 -9.27
N MET A 99 1.72 -10.36 -8.99
CA MET A 99 2.79 -11.08 -9.71
C MET A 99 2.64 -12.59 -9.58
N ALA A 100 2.43 -13.08 -8.36
CA ALA A 100 2.25 -14.50 -8.08
C ALA A 100 1.07 -15.06 -8.89
N ALA A 101 -0.09 -14.42 -8.83
CA ALA A 101 -1.26 -14.86 -9.59
C ALA A 101 -1.04 -14.78 -11.10
N LEU A 102 -0.41 -13.70 -11.60
CA LEU A 102 -0.12 -13.53 -13.03
C LEU A 102 0.84 -14.59 -13.58
N SER A 103 1.76 -15.09 -12.74
CA SER A 103 2.65 -16.21 -13.04
C SER A 103 1.94 -17.57 -13.19
N GLY A 104 0.66 -17.64 -12.79
CA GLY A 104 -0.13 -18.88 -12.75
C GLY A 104 0.00 -19.66 -11.44
N LEU A 105 0.46 -19.02 -10.35
CA LEU A 105 0.43 -19.60 -9.01
C LEU A 105 -0.95 -19.37 -8.37
N ASP A 106 -1.53 -20.42 -7.80
CA ASP A 106 -2.74 -20.31 -7.00
C ASP A 106 -2.44 -19.53 -5.69
N VAL A 107 -3.33 -18.63 -5.30
CA VAL A 107 -3.09 -17.72 -4.16
C VAL A 107 -3.20 -18.45 -2.81
N GLU A 108 -3.94 -19.56 -2.72
CA GLU A 108 -3.87 -20.39 -1.52
C GLU A 108 -2.51 -21.11 -1.44
N GLU A 109 -1.96 -21.57 -2.56
CA GLU A 109 -0.61 -22.15 -2.60
C GLU A 109 0.47 -21.11 -2.24
N LEU A 110 0.32 -19.85 -2.67
CA LEU A 110 1.17 -18.74 -2.21
C LEU A 110 1.15 -18.62 -0.68
N ALA A 111 -0.05 -18.58 -0.08
CA ALA A 111 -0.20 -18.46 1.36
C ALA A 111 0.39 -19.67 2.12
N LYS A 112 0.16 -20.89 1.61
CA LYS A 112 0.72 -22.12 2.19
C LYS A 112 2.24 -22.13 2.10
N ALA A 113 2.81 -21.74 0.97
CA ALA A 113 4.25 -21.65 0.78
C ALA A 113 4.88 -20.60 1.69
N GLY A 114 4.23 -19.44 1.87
CA GLY A 114 4.68 -18.42 2.83
C GLY A 114 4.67 -18.90 4.28
N LEU A 115 3.61 -19.60 4.70
CA LEU A 115 3.56 -20.20 6.04
C LEU A 115 4.66 -21.27 6.22
N GLN A 116 4.89 -22.11 5.21
CA GLN A 116 5.95 -23.12 5.24
C GLN A 116 7.33 -22.48 5.31
N PHE A 117 7.56 -21.40 4.57
CA PHE A 117 8.80 -20.64 4.67
C PHE A 117 9.03 -20.12 6.10
N LEU A 118 8.01 -19.49 6.71
CA LEU A 118 8.11 -18.98 8.08
C LEU A 118 8.44 -20.09 9.08
N ARG A 119 7.79 -21.25 8.96
CA ARG A 119 8.09 -22.42 9.79
C ARG A 119 9.54 -22.85 9.65
N ARG A 120 10.04 -23.00 8.41
CA ARG A 120 11.44 -23.36 8.16
C ARG A 120 12.41 -22.30 8.70
N TYR A 121 12.09 -21.02 8.56
CA TYR A 121 12.91 -19.91 9.05
C TYR A 121 13.11 -19.95 10.57
N PHE A 122 12.10 -20.42 11.31
CA PHE A 122 12.13 -20.56 12.77
C PHE A 122 12.41 -22.00 13.24
N ASP A 123 12.93 -22.87 12.35
CA ASP A 123 13.22 -24.27 12.66
C ASP A 123 12.02 -25.05 13.25
N GLU A 124 10.78 -24.65 12.90
CA GLU A 124 9.59 -25.42 13.25
C GLU A 124 9.48 -26.69 12.42
N GLN A 125 8.92 -27.74 13.04
CA GLN A 125 8.61 -28.98 12.34
C GLN A 125 7.66 -28.73 11.15
N PRO A 126 7.91 -29.34 9.98
CA PRO A 126 7.01 -29.26 8.84
C PRO A 126 5.62 -29.76 9.24
N LYS A 127 4.60 -28.93 9.00
CA LYS A 127 3.20 -29.28 9.21
C LYS A 127 2.43 -28.98 7.93
N VAL A 128 1.42 -29.80 7.64
CA VAL A 128 0.48 -29.51 6.56
C VAL A 128 -0.19 -28.17 6.84
N SER A 129 -0.20 -27.30 5.84
CA SER A 129 -0.86 -26.00 5.93
C SER A 129 -2.36 -26.16 5.67
N PRO A 130 -3.25 -25.61 6.52
CA PRO A 130 -4.69 -25.65 6.26
C PRO A 130 -5.06 -24.78 5.04
N SER A 131 -6.26 -25.00 4.50
CA SER A 131 -6.87 -24.08 3.53
C SER A 131 -7.33 -22.78 4.19
N GLY A 132 -7.56 -21.73 3.40
CA GLY A 132 -8.11 -20.47 3.91
C GLY A 132 -7.18 -19.72 4.86
N LEU A 133 -5.86 -19.77 4.61
CA LEU A 133 -4.87 -19.07 5.44
C LEU A 133 -5.09 -17.57 5.46
N THR A 134 -4.98 -17.02 6.66
CA THR A 134 -5.11 -15.58 6.95
C THR A 134 -3.76 -14.94 7.17
N PHE A 135 -3.68 -13.62 6.98
CA PHE A 135 -2.47 -12.87 7.35
C PHE A 135 -2.16 -13.01 8.85
N LYS A 136 -3.19 -13.09 9.69
CA LYS A 136 -3.05 -13.41 11.12
C LYS A 136 -2.39 -14.76 11.37
N SER A 137 -2.60 -15.75 10.50
CA SER A 137 -1.91 -17.05 10.60
C SER A 137 -0.40 -16.91 10.35
N LEU A 138 0.01 -16.04 9.42
CA LEU A 138 1.41 -15.72 9.14
C LEU A 138 2.03 -14.90 10.28
N ASP A 139 1.33 -13.84 10.71
CA ASP A 139 1.72 -13.01 11.86
C ASP A 139 1.89 -13.86 13.12
N GLY A 140 1.02 -14.87 13.33
CA GLY A 140 1.05 -15.75 14.49
C GLY A 140 2.37 -16.52 14.63
N ILE A 141 2.94 -17.00 13.52
CA ILE A 141 4.26 -17.66 13.55
C ILE A 141 5.34 -16.67 13.97
N ALA A 142 5.40 -15.49 13.35
CA ALA A 142 6.40 -14.48 13.67
C ALA A 142 6.29 -13.98 15.13
N ALA A 143 5.06 -13.83 15.64
CA ALA A 143 4.79 -13.42 17.02
C ALA A 143 5.22 -14.49 18.04
N GLN A 144 4.96 -15.76 17.76
CA GLN A 144 5.41 -16.88 18.61
C GLN A 144 6.93 -16.88 18.78
N HIS A 145 7.67 -16.52 17.72
CA HIS A 145 9.13 -16.51 17.70
C HIS A 145 9.76 -15.11 17.85
N HIS A 146 9.05 -14.15 18.45
CA HIS A 146 9.50 -12.75 18.54
C HIS A 146 10.89 -12.56 19.15
N LEU A 147 11.30 -13.40 20.13
CA LEU A 147 12.64 -13.35 20.71
C LEU A 147 13.73 -13.78 19.73
N GLN A 148 13.51 -14.87 18.98
CA GLN A 148 14.43 -15.33 17.94
C GLN A 148 14.51 -14.30 16.83
N LEU A 149 13.36 -13.78 16.38
CA LEU A 149 13.27 -12.76 15.35
C LEU A 149 14.02 -11.48 15.75
N SER A 150 13.91 -11.04 17.01
CA SER A 150 14.60 -9.85 17.52
C SER A 150 16.13 -9.97 17.44
N ARG A 151 16.68 -11.20 17.60
CA ARG A 151 18.13 -11.47 17.50
C ARG A 151 18.67 -11.41 16.07
N GLN A 152 17.80 -11.44 15.06
CA GLN A 152 18.20 -11.45 13.65
C GLN A 152 18.59 -10.08 13.10
N GLY A 153 18.49 -9.01 13.91
CA GLY A 153 18.87 -7.66 13.49
C GLY A 153 18.11 -7.24 12.22
N ASP A 154 18.85 -6.92 11.16
CA ASP A 154 18.34 -6.51 9.84
C ASP A 154 18.29 -7.65 8.82
N SER A 155 18.59 -8.88 9.23
CA SER A 155 18.64 -10.03 8.31
C SER A 155 17.37 -10.18 7.47
N PRO A 156 16.14 -10.10 8.02
CA PRO A 156 14.91 -10.18 7.22
C PRO A 156 14.80 -9.12 6.13
N LEU A 157 15.22 -7.89 6.43
CA LEU A 157 15.19 -6.79 5.45
C LEU A 157 16.21 -7.00 4.33
N ARG A 158 17.40 -7.52 4.65
CA ARG A 158 18.43 -7.86 3.66
C ARG A 158 18.01 -9.01 2.76
N MET A 159 17.33 -10.02 3.32
CA MET A 159 16.75 -11.13 2.55
C MET A 159 15.71 -10.60 1.55
N LEU A 160 14.74 -9.80 2.02
CA LEU A 160 13.73 -9.20 1.16
C LEU A 160 14.35 -8.34 0.03
N ALA A 161 15.38 -7.55 0.36
CA ALA A 161 16.10 -6.73 -0.61
C ALA A 161 16.82 -7.57 -1.68
N LYS A 162 17.48 -8.66 -1.27
CA LYS A 162 18.15 -9.59 -2.20
C LYS A 162 17.12 -10.25 -3.11
N ASP A 163 16.09 -10.83 -2.53
CA ASP A 163 15.17 -11.72 -3.26
C ASP A 163 14.18 -10.93 -4.13
N SER A 164 13.87 -9.68 -3.76
CA SER A 164 13.18 -8.74 -4.65
C SER A 164 14.01 -8.35 -5.88
N GLY A 165 15.34 -8.28 -5.75
CA GLY A 165 16.24 -8.10 -6.90
C GLY A 165 16.35 -9.35 -7.78
N GLU A 166 16.31 -10.54 -7.18
CA GLU A 166 16.36 -11.80 -7.93
C GLU A 166 15.09 -12.06 -8.74
N ILE A 167 13.91 -11.72 -8.21
CA ILE A 167 12.64 -11.99 -8.91
C ILE A 167 12.48 -11.16 -10.20
N ILE A 168 13.01 -9.93 -10.24
CA ILE A 168 12.88 -9.07 -11.43
C ILE A 168 13.75 -9.50 -12.61
N VAL A 169 14.78 -10.32 -12.37
CA VAL A 169 15.64 -10.88 -13.42
C VAL A 169 14.93 -12.02 -14.16
N ARG A 170 14.00 -12.71 -13.50
CA ARG A 170 13.25 -13.85 -14.07
C ARG A 170 12.04 -13.32 -14.82
N ASP A 171 11.99 -13.55 -16.14
CA ASP A 171 10.81 -13.17 -16.91
C ASP A 171 9.62 -14.11 -16.63
N LEU A 172 8.44 -13.75 -17.15
CA LEU A 172 7.22 -14.55 -16.96
C LEU A 172 7.39 -16.00 -17.44
N ARG A 173 8.15 -16.24 -18.51
CA ARG A 173 8.35 -17.60 -19.03
C ARG A 173 9.24 -18.41 -18.09
N ASP A 174 10.31 -17.80 -17.58
CA ASP A 174 11.24 -18.46 -16.67
C ASP A 174 10.55 -18.84 -15.36
N ILE A 175 9.74 -17.95 -14.80
CA ILE A 175 9.01 -18.22 -13.55
C ILE A 175 7.85 -19.21 -13.76
N SER A 176 7.12 -19.14 -14.89
CA SER A 176 6.01 -20.07 -15.14
C SER A 176 6.46 -21.48 -15.52
N THR A 177 7.68 -21.64 -16.04
CA THR A 177 8.27 -22.95 -16.37
C THR A 177 9.19 -23.49 -15.26
N ASP A 178 9.23 -22.82 -14.11
CA ASP A 178 10.09 -23.14 -12.96
C ASP A 178 11.59 -23.24 -13.33
N ARG A 179 12.02 -22.58 -14.42
CA ARG A 179 13.42 -22.46 -14.81
C ARG A 179 14.13 -21.55 -13.81
N GLY A 180 14.88 -22.15 -12.89
CA GLY A 180 15.50 -21.46 -11.76
C GLY A 180 14.82 -21.71 -10.40
N GLY A 181 13.92 -22.70 -10.30
CA GLY A 181 13.30 -23.15 -9.05
C GLY A 181 11.79 -23.03 -9.03
N ASP A 182 11.17 -23.69 -8.04
CA ASP A 182 9.72 -23.74 -7.81
C ASP A 182 9.13 -22.35 -7.51
N ARG A 183 8.25 -21.85 -8.39
CA ARG A 183 7.59 -20.55 -8.24
C ARG A 183 6.82 -20.42 -6.92
N GLY A 184 6.23 -21.50 -6.42
CA GLY A 184 5.51 -21.52 -5.14
C GLY A 184 6.45 -21.15 -4.00
N SER A 185 7.60 -21.80 -3.93
CA SER A 185 8.66 -21.51 -2.97
C SER A 185 9.25 -20.12 -3.14
N THR A 186 9.43 -19.62 -4.37
CA THR A 186 9.94 -18.26 -4.63
C THR A 186 8.98 -17.18 -4.11
N PHE A 187 7.71 -17.20 -4.52
CA PHE A 187 6.75 -16.18 -4.07
C PHE A 187 6.36 -16.36 -2.60
N GLY A 188 6.27 -17.60 -2.12
CA GLY A 188 6.02 -17.90 -0.71
C GLY A 188 7.13 -17.34 0.19
N ARG A 189 8.39 -17.47 -0.22
CA ARG A 189 9.52 -16.84 0.49
C ARG A 189 9.35 -15.33 0.60
N LEU A 190 9.08 -14.62 -0.50
CA LEU A 190 8.87 -13.17 -0.49
C LEU A 190 7.72 -12.75 0.43
N LEU A 191 6.61 -13.49 0.44
CA LEU A 191 5.48 -13.23 1.36
C LEU A 191 5.88 -13.44 2.82
N GLY A 192 6.65 -14.50 3.11
CA GLY A 192 7.19 -14.75 4.43
C GLY A 192 8.18 -13.67 4.87
N GLU A 193 9.04 -13.19 3.98
CA GLU A 193 9.98 -12.10 4.25
C GLU A 193 9.27 -10.78 4.54
N LEU A 194 8.22 -10.42 3.79
CA LEU A 194 7.35 -9.28 4.14
C LEU A 194 6.75 -9.44 5.54
N THR A 195 6.32 -10.65 5.90
CA THR A 195 5.83 -10.95 7.26
C THR A 195 6.91 -10.74 8.32
N LEU A 196 8.12 -11.26 8.09
CA LEU A 196 9.25 -11.12 9.02
C LEU A 196 9.65 -9.65 9.19
N VAL A 197 9.73 -8.89 8.11
CA VAL A 197 10.06 -7.46 8.14
C VAL A 197 8.97 -6.69 8.89
N SER A 198 7.69 -6.96 8.61
CA SER A 198 6.57 -6.35 9.32
C SER A 198 6.70 -6.57 10.84
N ALA A 199 6.85 -7.83 11.26
CA ALA A 199 6.98 -8.21 12.66
C ALA A 199 8.25 -7.62 13.31
N ARG A 200 9.37 -7.54 12.60
CA ARG A 200 10.61 -6.90 13.10
C ARG A 200 10.43 -5.44 13.46
N HIS A 201 9.53 -4.74 12.77
CA HIS A 201 9.22 -3.34 12.97
C HIS A 201 7.96 -3.11 13.82
N GLY A 202 7.48 -4.15 14.52
CA GLY A 202 6.31 -4.06 15.40
C GLY A 202 4.99 -3.89 14.65
N LEU A 203 4.97 -4.19 13.35
CA LEU A 203 3.78 -4.14 12.51
C LEU A 203 3.22 -5.55 12.29
N ARG A 204 1.93 -5.61 11.99
CA ARG A 204 1.22 -6.85 11.66
C ARG A 204 0.85 -6.82 10.19
N LEU A 205 1.20 -7.86 9.44
CA LEU A 205 0.91 -7.92 8.01
C LEU A 205 -0.60 -7.92 7.75
N GLU A 206 -1.41 -8.47 8.68
CA GLU A 206 -2.88 -8.38 8.60
C GLU A 206 -3.38 -6.93 8.57
N LEU A 207 -2.87 -6.07 9.46
CA LEU A 207 -3.30 -4.67 9.54
C LEU A 207 -2.80 -3.88 8.34
N ILE A 208 -1.58 -4.17 7.87
CA ILE A 208 -1.03 -3.60 6.65
C ILE A 208 -1.92 -3.96 5.45
N ALA A 209 -2.31 -5.23 5.32
CA ALA A 209 -3.19 -5.68 4.23
C ALA A 209 -4.56 -5.00 4.28
N GLN A 210 -5.15 -4.85 5.48
CA GLN A 210 -6.43 -4.15 5.66
C GLN A 210 -6.34 -2.67 5.29
N GLU A 211 -5.30 -1.96 5.75
CA GLU A 211 -5.11 -0.55 5.43
C GLU A 211 -4.80 -0.35 3.93
N ASN A 212 -4.02 -1.26 3.34
CA ASN A 212 -3.77 -1.25 1.90
C ASN A 212 -5.08 -1.44 1.10
N LEU A 213 -5.99 -2.34 1.49
CA LEU A 213 -7.31 -2.46 0.87
C LEU A 213 -8.12 -1.16 0.99
N ARG A 214 -8.08 -0.50 2.15
CA ARG A 214 -8.74 0.80 2.35
C ARG A 214 -8.16 1.86 1.42
N LYS A 215 -6.83 1.95 1.32
CA LYS A 215 -6.09 2.89 0.47
C LYS A 215 -6.41 2.68 -1.02
N ILE A 216 -6.34 1.46 -1.52
CA ILE A 216 -6.58 1.20 -2.95
C ILE A 216 -8.06 1.36 -3.33
N ALA A 217 -8.99 1.08 -2.40
CA ALA A 217 -10.42 1.34 -2.62
C ALA A 217 -10.73 2.84 -2.65
N ASP A 218 -10.04 3.66 -1.84
CA ASP A 218 -10.16 5.12 -1.89
C ASP A 218 -9.60 5.70 -3.19
N ARG A 219 -8.43 5.19 -3.64
CA ARG A 219 -7.78 5.64 -4.88
C ARG A 219 -8.51 5.18 -6.14
N TRP A 220 -9.09 3.99 -6.13
CA TRP A 220 -9.79 3.37 -7.25
C TRP A 220 -11.19 2.91 -6.83
N PRO A 221 -12.12 3.85 -6.61
CA PRO A 221 -13.45 3.60 -6.02
C PRO A 221 -14.44 2.82 -6.91
N GLY A 222 -13.99 2.31 -8.07
CA GLY A 222 -14.82 1.57 -9.01
C GLY A 222 -15.72 2.46 -9.88
N GLU A 223 -16.76 1.87 -10.45
CA GLU A 223 -17.62 2.53 -11.45
C GLU A 223 -18.61 3.56 -10.86
N ASN A 224 -18.94 3.44 -9.57
CA ASN A 224 -19.87 4.33 -8.87
C ASN A 224 -19.21 4.93 -7.62
N PRO A 225 -18.22 5.83 -7.79
CA PRO A 225 -17.57 6.46 -6.65
C PRO A 225 -18.55 7.32 -5.86
N LYS A 226 -18.64 7.07 -4.56
CA LYS A 226 -19.31 7.98 -3.63
C LYS A 226 -18.30 9.01 -3.16
N HIS A 227 -18.21 10.13 -3.88
CA HIS A 227 -17.43 11.26 -3.42
C HIS A 227 -18.16 11.95 -2.27
N VAL A 228 -17.54 11.96 -1.09
CA VAL A 228 -18.03 12.77 0.03
C VAL A 228 -17.81 14.23 -0.35
N GLN A 229 -18.83 15.07 -0.15
CA GLN A 229 -18.61 16.51 -0.28
C GLN A 229 -17.60 16.94 0.79
N LEU A 230 -16.54 17.62 0.36
CA LEU A 230 -15.59 18.24 1.28
C LEU A 230 -16.38 19.12 2.24
N GLN A 231 -16.35 18.78 3.53
CA GLN A 231 -16.94 19.63 4.54
C GLN A 231 -16.10 20.90 4.60
N THR A 232 -16.72 22.02 4.25
CA THR A 232 -16.09 23.33 4.33
C THR A 232 -16.21 23.83 5.77
N TYR A 233 -15.07 24.09 6.38
CA TYR A 233 -14.97 24.70 7.70
C TYR A 233 -14.35 26.10 7.56
N GLY A 234 -14.53 26.95 8.57
CA GLY A 234 -14.03 28.33 8.57
C GLY A 234 -15.01 29.33 8.00
N GLU A 235 -14.59 30.59 7.99
CA GLU A 235 -15.42 31.71 7.53
C GLU A 235 -15.73 31.58 6.03
N LEU A 236 -16.88 32.09 5.59
CA LEU A 236 -17.35 31.92 4.19
C LEU A 236 -16.31 32.40 3.15
N TYR A 237 -15.50 33.41 3.49
CA TYR A 237 -14.48 33.98 2.61
C TYR A 237 -13.16 33.19 2.59
N GLU A 238 -12.96 32.24 3.50
CA GLU A 238 -11.79 31.34 3.55
C GLU A 238 -12.04 30.02 2.81
N GLN A 239 -13.31 29.73 2.48
CA GLN A 239 -13.70 28.49 1.82
C GLN A 239 -13.41 28.54 0.32
N LEU A 240 -12.74 27.51 -0.19
CA LEU A 240 -12.53 27.35 -1.63
C LEU A 240 -13.85 27.01 -2.34
N PRO A 241 -14.10 27.53 -3.54
CA PRO A 241 -15.27 27.15 -4.34
C PRO A 241 -15.29 25.65 -4.63
N SER A 242 -16.48 25.04 -4.59
CA SER A 242 -16.66 23.61 -4.89
C SER A 242 -16.31 23.23 -6.34
N LYS A 243 -16.33 24.21 -7.24
CA LYS A 243 -15.80 24.13 -8.61
C LYS A 243 -15.00 25.38 -8.87
N MET A 244 -13.76 25.21 -9.33
CA MET A 244 -12.90 26.31 -9.74
C MET A 244 -12.11 25.92 -10.99
N GLU A 245 -11.79 26.91 -11.80
CA GLU A 245 -10.87 26.78 -12.93
C GLU A 245 -9.57 27.49 -12.57
N VAL A 246 -8.46 26.77 -12.69
CA VAL A 246 -7.11 27.32 -12.51
C VAL A 246 -6.41 27.27 -13.85
N LEU A 247 -6.08 28.45 -14.38
CA LEU A 247 -5.35 28.59 -15.63
C LEU A 247 -3.84 28.60 -15.33
N PHE A 248 -3.11 27.69 -15.95
CA PHE A 248 -1.65 27.63 -15.88
C PHE A 248 -1.06 28.30 -17.12
N THR A 249 -0.36 29.42 -16.94
CA THR A 249 0.25 30.17 -18.04
C THR A 249 1.76 30.24 -17.86
N GLN A 250 2.52 29.73 -18.82
CA GLN A 250 3.96 29.90 -18.86
C GLN A 250 4.31 31.35 -19.25
N ARG A 251 5.19 31.98 -18.47
CA ARG A 251 5.71 33.32 -18.74
C ARG A 251 7.23 33.31 -18.66
N LYS A 252 7.86 34.07 -19.55
CA LYS A 252 9.31 34.32 -19.51
C LYS A 252 9.57 35.57 -18.70
N VAL A 253 10.29 35.44 -17.58
CA VAL A 253 10.72 36.55 -16.72
C VAL A 253 12.24 36.57 -16.73
N GLY A 254 12.82 37.50 -17.48
CA GLY A 254 14.26 37.52 -17.77
C GLY A 254 14.70 36.26 -18.53
N SER A 255 15.64 35.51 -17.95
CA SER A 255 16.12 34.24 -18.50
C SER A 255 15.33 33.01 -18.03
N ARG A 256 14.41 33.17 -17.06
CA ARG A 256 13.66 32.06 -16.46
C ARG A 256 12.27 31.93 -17.07
N ILE A 257 11.80 30.70 -17.21
CA ILE A 257 10.40 30.39 -17.49
C ILE A 257 9.74 30.06 -16.15
N VAL A 258 8.60 30.67 -15.88
CA VAL A 258 7.79 30.43 -14.69
C VAL A 258 6.37 30.11 -15.10
N VAL A 259 5.66 29.33 -14.29
CA VAL A 259 4.25 29.03 -14.51
C VAL A 259 3.43 29.83 -13.51
N VAL A 260 2.59 30.71 -14.01
CA VAL A 260 1.68 31.52 -13.19
C VAL A 260 0.31 30.83 -13.19
N GLN A 261 -0.25 30.65 -12.00
CA GLN A 261 -1.61 30.14 -11.83
C GLN A 261 -2.57 31.31 -11.69
N GLN A 262 -3.68 31.29 -12.42
CA GLN A 262 -4.74 32.28 -12.31
C GLN A 262 -6.07 31.61 -12.01
N MET A 263 -6.83 32.18 -11.06
CA MET A 263 -8.22 31.82 -10.80
C MET A 263 -9.05 33.10 -10.86
N ASN A 264 -10.13 33.09 -11.66
CA ASN A 264 -10.98 34.26 -11.91
C ASN A 264 -10.20 35.52 -12.32
N GLY A 265 -9.14 35.36 -13.12
CA GLY A 265 -8.27 36.45 -13.59
C GLY A 265 -7.24 36.97 -12.57
N VAL A 266 -7.26 36.47 -11.33
CA VAL A 266 -6.32 36.85 -10.28
C VAL A 266 -5.19 35.82 -10.20
N ASN A 267 -3.94 36.28 -10.15
CA ASN A 267 -2.80 35.39 -9.90
C ASN A 267 -2.91 34.83 -8.48
N ILE A 268 -2.86 33.51 -8.34
CA ILE A 268 -2.93 32.82 -7.06
C ILE A 268 -1.62 32.10 -6.77
N GLY A 269 -1.16 32.19 -5.51
CA GLY A 269 0.11 31.61 -5.08
C GLY A 269 1.34 32.27 -5.72
N ASP A 270 2.51 31.70 -5.45
CA ASP A 270 3.77 32.12 -6.07
C ASP A 270 3.94 31.47 -7.45
N PRO A 271 4.62 32.14 -8.41
CA PRO A 271 4.97 31.55 -9.69
C PRO A 271 5.79 30.27 -9.50
N LEU A 272 5.35 29.17 -10.10
CA LEU A 272 6.08 27.90 -10.01
C LEU A 272 7.31 27.97 -10.89
N THR A 273 8.45 27.62 -10.31
CA THR A 273 9.71 27.48 -11.02
C THR A 273 10.04 26.00 -11.16
N ASP A 274 10.58 25.64 -12.32
CA ASP A 274 11.13 24.32 -12.56
C ASP A 274 12.31 24.09 -11.60
N ASN A 275 12.14 23.21 -10.61
CA ASN A 275 13.23 22.80 -9.71
C ASN A 275 14.11 21.71 -10.34
N SER A 276 13.76 21.23 -11.54
CA SER A 276 14.52 20.24 -12.28
C SER A 276 15.63 20.91 -13.09
N HIS A 277 16.85 20.40 -12.96
CA HIS A 277 17.98 20.83 -13.80
C HIS A 277 17.93 20.23 -15.21
N ARG A 278 16.96 19.34 -15.50
CA ARG A 278 16.78 18.68 -16.78
C ARG A 278 15.35 18.91 -17.30
N PRO A 279 15.15 19.13 -18.62
CA PRO A 279 13.81 19.27 -19.17
C PRO A 279 13.09 17.91 -19.11
N ASP A 280 12.17 17.75 -18.16
CA ASP A 280 11.36 16.53 -17.97
C ASP A 280 9.90 16.70 -18.40
N GLY A 281 9.53 17.90 -18.87
CA GLY A 281 8.19 18.20 -19.37
C GLY A 281 7.15 18.43 -18.27
N TYR A 282 7.52 18.38 -16.99
CA TYR A 282 6.66 18.83 -15.90
C TYR A 282 6.80 20.36 -15.75
N ARG A 283 5.97 21.09 -16.49
CA ARG A 283 5.78 22.55 -16.35
C ARG A 283 4.32 22.92 -16.44
#